data_AF-W9GFI9-F1
#
_entry.id   AF-W9GFI9-F1
#
_cell.length_a   1.000
_cell.length_b   1.000
_cell.length_c   1.000
_cell.angle_alpha   90.00
_cell.angle_beta   90.00
_cell.angle_gamma   90.00
#
_symmetry.space_group_name_H-M   'P 1'
#
loop_
_entity.id
_entity.type
_entity.pdbx_description
1 polymer ?
#
loop_
_entity_poly.entity_id
_entity_poly.type
_entity_poly.pdbx_seq_one_letter_code
_entity_poly.pdbx_strand_id
1 'polypeptide(L)'
;MRQRKRPEAPMSPVDALRRICFLLERGRENRYRVDALRRTLESIRLMPEEELRERAQSGTLKQLKGIGDASAAIITEALRGEVPRYLAAVEREHGDESDWAGSELYAALVGDLHVHSNWSDGGSPIEEMVLSCVELGQEWMALTDHSPRLTIANGLSRERLEEQLGRVDAINASLGG
;
A
#
# COMPACT_ATOMS: atom_id res chain seq x y z
N MET A 1 11.54 20.58 5.03
CA MET A 1 10.54 19.58 5.48
C MET A 1 9.81 19.09 4.24
N ARG A 2 9.97 17.83 3.83
CA ARG A 2 9.18 17.26 2.73
C ARG A 2 7.74 17.15 3.23
N GLN A 3 6.87 18.10 2.88
CA GLN A 3 5.45 18.03 3.23
C GLN A 3 4.86 16.81 2.50
N ARG A 4 4.53 15.76 3.24
CA ARG A 4 3.85 14.59 2.68
C ARG A 4 2.42 15.01 2.35
N LYS A 5 2.08 14.94 1.07
CA LYS A 5 0.80 15.47 0.55
C LYS A 5 -0.36 14.70 1.16
N ARG A 6 -1.33 15.44 1.72
CA ARG A 6 -2.65 14.88 2.02
C ARG A 6 -3.34 14.46 0.72
N PRO A 7 -4.20 13.44 0.74
CA PRO A 7 -4.94 13.04 -0.45
C PRO A 7 -5.82 14.21 -0.92
N GLU A 8 -5.61 14.60 -2.16
CA GLU A 8 -6.37 15.65 -2.87
C GLU A 8 -7.16 15.01 -4.01
N ALA A 9 -8.33 15.58 -4.31
CA ALA A 9 -9.12 15.19 -5.47
C ALA A 9 -8.55 15.82 -6.76
N PRO A 10 -8.67 15.15 -7.92
CA PRO A 10 -9.22 13.82 -8.13
C PRO A 10 -8.22 12.70 -7.78
N MET A 11 -8.73 11.57 -7.30
CA MET A 11 -7.97 10.39 -6.89
C MET A 11 -8.50 9.14 -7.59
N SER A 12 -7.62 8.29 -8.12
CA SER A 12 -8.05 7.02 -8.71
C SER A 12 -8.51 6.03 -7.62
N PRO A 13 -9.38 5.05 -7.95
CA PRO A 13 -9.75 3.99 -7.01
C PRO A 13 -8.56 3.20 -6.46
N VAL A 14 -7.52 3.02 -7.29
CA VAL A 14 -6.28 2.33 -6.90
C VAL A 14 -5.54 3.16 -5.85
N ASP A 15 -5.31 4.44 -6.11
CA ASP A 15 -4.59 5.33 -5.18
C ASP A 15 -5.35 5.48 -3.85
N ALA A 16 -6.69 5.52 -3.90
CA ALA A 16 -7.52 5.53 -2.69
C ALA A 16 -7.31 4.28 -1.85
N LEU A 17 -7.40 3.09 -2.45
CA LEU A 17 -7.23 1.83 -1.74
C LEU A 17 -5.80 1.67 -1.20
N ARG A 18 -4.77 2.06 -1.96
CA ARG A 18 -3.36 2.05 -1.52
C ARG A 18 -3.18 2.92 -0.29
N ARG A 19 -3.65 4.18 -0.35
CA ARG A 19 -3.55 5.12 0.77
C ARG A 19 -4.28 4.63 2.00
N ILE A 20 -5.49 4.06 1.85
CA ILE A 20 -6.22 3.47 2.97
C ILE A 20 -5.41 2.31 3.59
N CYS A 21 -4.86 1.39 2.79
CA CYS A 21 -4.05 0.29 3.31
C CYS A 21 -2.85 0.81 4.11
N PHE A 22 -2.12 1.78 3.56
CA PHE A 22 -0.98 2.40 4.22
C PHE A 22 -1.35 2.99 5.61
N LEU A 23 -2.43 3.77 5.67
CA LEU A 23 -2.86 4.40 6.92
C LEU A 23 -3.34 3.39 7.96
N LEU A 24 -4.05 2.34 7.55
CA LEU A 24 -4.48 1.27 8.46
C LEU A 24 -3.28 0.52 9.03
N GLU A 25 -2.28 0.20 8.20
CA GLU A 25 -1.04 -0.46 8.68
C GLU A 25 -0.26 0.44 9.63
N ARG A 26 -0.14 1.74 9.31
CA ARG A 26 0.43 2.75 10.20
C ARG A 26 -0.31 2.80 11.55
N GLY A 27 -1.63 2.72 11.52
CA GLY A 27 -2.50 2.65 12.70
C GLY A 27 -2.44 1.33 13.47
N ARG A 28 -1.67 0.34 12.99
CA ARG A 28 -1.61 -1.03 13.53
C ARG A 28 -2.98 -1.70 13.61
N GLU A 29 -3.84 -1.40 12.64
CA GLU A 29 -5.17 -1.97 12.51
C GLU A 29 -5.14 -3.46 12.18
N ASN A 30 -6.31 -4.08 12.25
CA ASN A 30 -6.45 -5.51 12.01
C ASN A 30 -5.99 -5.91 10.59
N ARG A 31 -5.04 -6.85 10.51
CA ARG A 31 -4.50 -7.40 9.24
C ARG A 31 -5.57 -7.90 8.28
N TYR A 32 -6.66 -8.53 8.76
CA TYR A 32 -7.74 -9.03 7.91
C TYR A 32 -8.42 -7.92 7.11
N ARG A 33 -8.52 -6.72 7.69
CA ARG A 33 -9.12 -5.54 7.06
C ARG A 33 -8.23 -5.05 5.92
N VAL A 34 -6.93 -4.94 6.16
CA VAL A 34 -5.92 -4.56 5.15
C VAL A 34 -5.87 -5.59 4.03
N ASP A 35 -5.84 -6.89 4.36
CA ASP A 35 -5.81 -7.97 3.39
C ASP A 35 -7.06 -7.97 2.49
N ALA A 36 -8.23 -7.61 3.02
CA ALA A 36 -9.45 -7.49 2.22
C ALA A 36 -9.35 -6.36 1.18
N LEU A 37 -8.82 -5.21 1.57
CA LEU A 37 -8.61 -4.07 0.66
C LEU A 37 -7.51 -4.36 -0.36
N ARG A 38 -6.45 -5.08 0.02
CA ARG A 38 -5.44 -5.57 -0.93
C ARG A 38 -6.02 -6.51 -1.97
N ARG A 39 -6.90 -7.44 -1.58
CA ARG A 39 -7.61 -8.30 -2.53
C ARG A 39 -8.49 -7.50 -3.49
N THR A 40 -9.15 -6.44 -3.01
CA THR A 40 -9.85 -5.50 -3.88
C THR A 40 -8.88 -4.86 -4.88
N LEU A 41 -7.74 -4.35 -4.42
CA LEU A 41 -6.74 -3.71 -5.26
C LEU A 41 -6.24 -4.66 -6.37
N GLU A 42 -5.89 -5.89 -6.02
CA GLU A 42 -5.48 -6.91 -7.00
C GLU A 42 -6.55 -7.20 -8.05
N SER A 43 -7.82 -7.12 -7.66
CA SER A 43 -8.95 -7.37 -8.56
C SER A 43 -9.20 -6.24 -9.55
N ILE A 44 -8.78 -5.02 -9.23
CA ILE A 44 -9.07 -3.83 -10.06
C ILE A 44 -7.83 -3.23 -10.73
N ARG A 45 -6.61 -3.52 -10.27
CA ARG A 45 -5.37 -2.83 -10.72
C ARG A 45 -5.08 -2.97 -12.21
N LEU A 46 -5.53 -4.06 -12.84
CA LEU A 46 -5.35 -4.33 -14.28
C LEU A 46 -6.63 -4.08 -15.08
N MET A 47 -7.71 -3.64 -14.42
CA MET A 47 -8.99 -3.39 -15.07
C MET A 47 -8.98 -1.98 -15.69
N PRO A 48 -9.46 -1.81 -16.93
CA PRO A 48 -9.65 -0.49 -17.51
C PRO A 48 -10.60 0.36 -16.64
N GLU A 49 -10.30 1.64 -16.45
CA GLU A 49 -11.13 2.52 -15.63
C GLU A 49 -12.57 2.62 -16.16
N GLU A 50 -12.76 2.53 -17.47
CA GLU A 50 -14.10 2.55 -18.07
C GLU A 50 -14.95 1.33 -17.67
N GLU A 51 -14.36 0.12 -17.62
CA GLU A 51 -15.05 -1.06 -17.12
C GLU A 51 -15.42 -0.90 -15.64
N LEU A 52 -14.52 -0.31 -14.83
CA LEU A 52 -14.81 -0.01 -13.43
C LEU A 52 -15.98 0.98 -13.30
N ARG A 53 -16.06 2.00 -14.15
CA ARG A 53 -17.19 2.95 -14.18
C ARG A 53 -18.49 2.27 -14.57
N GLU A 54 -18.49 1.46 -15.62
CA GLU A 54 -19.68 0.70 -16.04
C GLU A 54 -20.20 -0.20 -14.92
N ARG A 55 -19.29 -0.90 -14.22
CA ARG A 55 -19.65 -1.75 -13.08
C ARG A 55 -20.16 -0.95 -11.89
N ALA A 56 -19.59 0.21 -11.62
CA ALA A 56 -20.04 1.11 -10.56
C ALA A 56 -21.46 1.64 -10.84
N GLN A 57 -21.72 2.07 -12.08
CA GLN A 57 -23.02 2.60 -12.51
C GLN A 57 -24.11 1.52 -12.52
N SER A 58 -23.76 0.30 -12.96
CA SER A 58 -24.68 -0.85 -12.97
C SER A 58 -24.84 -1.53 -11.61
N GLY A 59 -24.09 -1.11 -10.58
CA GLY A 59 -24.14 -1.70 -9.25
C GLY A 59 -23.56 -3.12 -9.17
N THR A 60 -22.73 -3.52 -10.14
CA THR A 60 -22.21 -4.89 -10.28
C THR A 60 -20.79 -5.08 -9.71
N LEU A 61 -20.17 -4.05 -9.13
CA LEU A 61 -18.85 -4.14 -8.50
C LEU A 61 -18.72 -5.31 -7.52
N LYS A 62 -19.77 -5.57 -6.71
CA LYS A 62 -19.79 -6.65 -5.72
C LYS A 62 -19.80 -8.07 -6.31
N GLN A 63 -20.00 -8.20 -7.62
CA GLN A 63 -19.89 -9.49 -8.32
C GLN A 63 -18.42 -9.87 -8.56
N LEU A 64 -17.50 -8.89 -8.47
CA LEU A 64 -16.07 -9.15 -8.52
C LEU A 64 -15.61 -9.77 -7.20
N LYS A 65 -14.85 -10.86 -7.31
CA LYS A 65 -14.26 -11.55 -6.16
C LYS A 65 -13.40 -10.56 -5.37
N GLY A 66 -13.59 -10.52 -4.05
CA GLY A 66 -12.79 -9.65 -3.18
C GLY A 66 -13.29 -8.21 -3.05
N ILE A 67 -14.48 -7.89 -3.59
CA ILE A 67 -15.11 -6.57 -3.42
C ILE A 67 -16.35 -6.68 -2.53
N GLY A 68 -16.24 -6.16 -1.30
CA GLY A 68 -17.36 -5.99 -0.37
C GLY A 68 -17.99 -4.61 -0.42
N ASP A 69 -18.96 -4.34 0.47
CA ASP A 69 -19.69 -3.06 0.50
C ASP A 69 -18.77 -1.84 0.67
N ALA A 70 -17.81 -1.93 1.60
CA ALA A 70 -16.85 -0.85 1.83
C ALA A 70 -15.98 -0.58 0.59
N SER A 71 -15.44 -1.63 -0.03
CA SER A 71 -14.63 -1.52 -1.25
C SER A 71 -15.42 -0.93 -2.42
N ALA A 72 -16.66 -1.38 -2.62
CA ALA A 72 -17.53 -0.87 -3.68
C ALA A 72 -17.84 0.62 -3.47
N ALA A 73 -18.09 1.06 -2.23
CA ALA A 73 -18.28 2.46 -1.90
C ALA A 73 -17.04 3.30 -2.19
N ILE A 74 -15.85 2.84 -1.75
CA ILE A 74 -14.57 3.50 -2.01
C ILE A 74 -14.34 3.70 -3.52
N ILE A 75 -14.51 2.63 -4.30
CA ILE A 75 -14.33 2.67 -5.76
C ILE A 75 -15.30 3.66 -6.39
N THR A 76 -16.59 3.61 -6.01
CA THR A 76 -17.62 4.47 -6.59
C THR A 76 -17.38 5.94 -6.28
N GLU A 77 -16.98 6.28 -5.05
CA GLU A 77 -16.68 7.65 -4.65
C GLU A 77 -15.43 8.18 -5.39
N ALA A 78 -14.35 7.38 -5.46
CA ALA A 78 -13.14 7.75 -6.19
C ALA A 78 -13.40 7.98 -7.69
N LEU A 79 -14.21 7.13 -8.35
CA LEU A 79 -14.58 7.29 -9.76
C LEU A 79 -15.41 8.55 -10.04
N ARG A 80 -16.01 9.16 -9.02
CA ARG A 80 -16.69 10.47 -9.13
C ARG A 80 -15.71 11.64 -9.00
N GLY A 81 -14.42 11.37 -8.82
CA GLY A 81 -13.40 12.36 -8.53
C GLY A 81 -13.45 12.88 -7.09
N GLU A 82 -14.16 12.19 -6.20
CA GLU A 82 -14.26 12.56 -4.78
C GLU A 82 -13.16 11.89 -3.97
N VAL A 83 -12.77 12.48 -2.83
CA VAL A 83 -12.01 11.75 -1.79
C VAL A 83 -12.98 10.80 -1.09
N PRO A 84 -12.76 9.47 -1.11
CA PRO A 84 -13.70 8.55 -0.48
C PRO A 84 -13.88 8.86 1.01
N ARG A 85 -15.12 8.81 1.51
CA ARG A 85 -15.45 9.10 2.91
C ARG A 85 -14.68 8.18 3.86
N TYR A 86 -14.47 6.94 3.45
CA TYR A 86 -13.67 5.98 4.20
C TYR A 86 -12.22 6.44 4.32
N LEU A 87 -11.60 6.88 3.22
CA LEU A 87 -10.25 7.43 3.24
C LEU A 87 -10.18 8.67 4.13
N ALA A 88 -11.12 9.61 3.98
CA ALA A 88 -11.18 10.80 4.82
C ALA A 88 -11.32 10.46 6.32
N ALA A 89 -12.03 9.39 6.68
CA ALA A 89 -12.13 8.93 8.05
C ALA A 89 -10.80 8.38 8.57
N VAL A 90 -10.18 7.47 7.82
CA VAL A 90 -8.91 6.84 8.18
C VAL A 90 -7.76 7.86 8.23
N GLU A 91 -7.76 8.87 7.36
CA GLU A 91 -6.81 10.00 7.41
C GLU A 91 -6.92 10.80 8.70
N ARG A 92 -8.14 11.10 9.18
CA ARG A 92 -8.31 11.80 10.45
C ARG A 92 -7.83 10.99 11.65
N GLU A 93 -7.91 9.67 11.56
CA GLU A 93 -7.55 8.77 12.65
C GLU A 93 -6.05 8.47 12.69
N HIS A 94 -5.44 8.20 11.53
CA HIS A 94 -4.09 7.65 11.41
C HIS A 94 -3.13 8.52 10.58
N GLY A 95 -3.64 9.58 9.94
CA GLY A 95 -2.87 10.46 9.05
C GLY A 95 -2.14 11.61 9.75
N ASP A 96 -2.34 11.78 11.07
CA ASP A 96 -1.63 12.81 11.82
C ASP A 96 -0.15 12.42 12.01
N GLU A 97 0.74 13.28 11.52
CA GLU A 97 2.19 13.20 11.69
C GLU A 97 2.71 14.33 12.61
N SER A 98 1.81 15.16 13.13
CA SER A 98 2.14 16.38 13.87
C SER A 98 2.77 16.08 15.24
N ASP A 99 3.83 16.83 15.53
CA ASP A 99 4.20 17.29 16.88
C ASP A 99 4.37 16.20 17.96
N TRP A 100 5.08 15.12 17.59
CA TRP A 100 5.70 14.24 18.57
C TRP A 100 7.19 14.51 18.67
N ALA A 101 7.80 14.16 19.80
CA ALA A 101 9.17 14.54 20.17
C ALA A 101 10.26 14.10 19.16
N GLY A 102 9.99 13.13 18.28
CA GLY A 102 10.92 12.69 17.24
C GLY A 102 10.52 13.09 15.82
N SER A 103 9.55 13.99 15.64
CA SER A 103 9.10 14.44 14.32
C SER A 103 10.22 15.08 13.48
N GLU A 104 11.13 15.84 14.10
CA GLU A 104 12.32 16.39 13.42
C GLU A 104 13.28 15.29 12.95
N LEU A 105 13.55 14.30 13.81
CA LEU A 105 14.39 13.16 13.46
C LEU A 105 13.76 12.33 12.35
N TYR A 106 12.45 12.09 12.44
CA TYR A 106 11.69 11.37 11.42
C TYR A 106 11.70 12.10 10.08
N ALA A 107 11.57 13.43 10.08
CA ALA A 107 11.65 14.25 8.87
C ALA A 107 13.05 14.29 8.24
N ALA A 108 14.10 13.95 9.00
CA ALA A 108 15.47 13.82 8.53
C ALA A 108 15.79 12.42 7.96
N LEU A 109 14.89 11.44 8.11
CA LEU A 109 15.08 10.11 7.53
C LEU A 109 15.06 10.17 6.01
N VAL A 110 16.07 9.56 5.40
CA VAL A 110 16.18 9.37 3.94
C VAL A 110 15.94 7.92 3.53
N GLY A 111 15.68 7.01 4.47
CA GLY A 111 15.40 5.62 4.18
C GLY A 111 15.15 4.77 5.43
N ASP A 112 14.86 3.49 5.22
CA ASP A 112 14.63 2.49 6.25
C ASP A 112 15.58 1.29 6.07
N LEU A 113 16.27 0.88 7.13
CA LEU A 113 17.25 -0.21 7.10
C LEU A 113 16.66 -1.57 7.52
N HIS A 114 15.38 -1.64 7.89
CA HIS A 114 14.79 -2.87 8.41
C HIS A 114 13.30 -2.96 8.11
N VAL A 115 12.98 -3.52 6.94
CA VAL A 115 11.60 -3.78 6.53
C VAL A 115 11.42 -5.19 5.99
N HIS A 116 10.29 -5.81 6.30
CA HIS A 116 9.94 -7.16 5.85
C HIS A 116 8.76 -7.09 4.90
N SER A 117 8.81 -7.89 3.83
CA SER A 117 7.72 -8.02 2.87
C SER A 117 6.89 -9.26 3.14
N ASN A 118 5.84 -9.45 2.35
CA ASN A 118 5.06 -10.68 2.34
C ASN A 118 5.82 -11.92 1.86
N TRP A 119 7.11 -11.78 1.52
CA TRP A 119 8.00 -12.91 1.25
C TRP A 119 8.49 -13.61 2.52
N SER A 120 8.44 -12.94 3.68
CA SER A 120 8.63 -13.58 4.99
C SER A 120 7.41 -13.36 5.90
N ASP A 121 7.51 -12.50 6.92
CA ASP A 121 6.44 -12.23 7.90
C ASP A 121 5.75 -10.87 7.73
N GLY A 122 6.19 -10.05 6.77
CA GLY A 122 5.59 -8.77 6.43
C GLY A 122 4.19 -8.89 5.80
N GLY A 123 3.49 -7.75 5.75
CA GLY A 123 2.13 -7.66 5.18
C GLY A 123 2.13 -7.32 3.68
N SER A 124 3.15 -6.62 3.20
CA SER A 124 3.10 -5.87 1.95
C SER A 124 3.93 -6.52 0.83
N PRO A 125 3.46 -6.52 -0.42
CA PRO A 125 4.31 -6.81 -1.58
C PRO A 125 5.46 -5.81 -1.71
N ILE A 126 6.59 -6.26 -2.27
CA ILE A 126 7.80 -5.43 -2.43
C ILE A 126 7.50 -4.16 -3.24
N GLU A 127 6.74 -4.25 -4.33
CA GLU A 127 6.40 -3.09 -5.17
C GLU A 127 5.61 -2.04 -4.40
N GLU A 128 4.67 -2.48 -3.55
CA GLU A 128 3.88 -1.54 -2.73
C GLU A 128 4.75 -0.86 -1.68
N MET A 129 5.71 -1.58 -1.10
CA MET A 129 6.68 -1.00 -0.17
C MET A 129 7.55 0.05 -0.87
N VAL A 130 8.03 -0.23 -2.08
CA VAL A 130 8.83 0.72 -2.87
C VAL A 130 8.03 1.96 -3.23
N LEU A 131 6.79 1.80 -3.70
CA LEU A 131 5.90 2.94 -3.97
C LEU A 131 5.66 3.77 -2.70
N SER A 132 5.45 3.11 -1.56
CA SER A 132 5.33 3.78 -0.26
C SER A 132 6.61 4.56 0.07
N CYS A 133 7.80 3.99 -0.12
CA CYS A 133 9.07 4.70 0.11
C CYS A 133 9.18 5.97 -0.75
N VAL A 134 8.80 5.89 -2.03
CA VAL A 134 8.76 7.05 -2.93
C VAL A 134 7.78 8.11 -2.43
N GLU A 135 6.56 7.71 -2.05
CA GLU A 135 5.52 8.60 -1.52
C GLU A 135 5.92 9.26 -0.19
N LEU A 136 6.68 8.53 0.64
CA LEU A 136 7.22 9.02 1.91
C LEU A 136 8.43 9.94 1.72
N GLY A 137 8.95 10.04 0.49
CA GLY A 137 10.11 10.84 0.12
C GLY A 137 11.44 10.23 0.56
N GLN A 138 11.49 8.92 0.80
CA GLN A 138 12.70 8.17 1.09
C GLN A 138 13.48 7.94 -0.22
N GLU A 139 14.81 7.93 -0.11
CA GLU A 139 15.74 7.70 -1.21
C GLU A 139 16.10 6.22 -1.36
N TRP A 140 15.97 5.44 -0.28
CA TRP A 140 16.27 4.01 -0.27
C TRP A 140 15.46 3.26 0.79
N MET A 141 15.33 1.94 0.62
CA MET A 141 14.89 1.01 1.65
C MET A 141 15.72 -0.28 1.58
N ALA A 142 16.02 -0.88 2.72
CA ALA A 142 16.66 -2.18 2.79
C ALA A 142 15.61 -3.27 3.08
N LEU A 143 15.40 -4.17 2.11
CA LEU A 143 14.55 -5.34 2.30
C LEU A 143 15.29 -6.40 3.12
N THR A 144 14.81 -6.68 4.34
CA THR A 144 15.50 -7.54 5.32
C THR A 144 14.65 -8.75 5.73
N ASP A 145 14.02 -9.41 4.75
CA ASP A 145 13.20 -10.60 4.99
C ASP A 145 13.97 -11.72 5.72
N HIS A 146 13.25 -12.50 6.52
CA HIS A 146 13.86 -13.49 7.40
C HIS A 146 14.58 -14.63 6.64
N SER A 147 15.70 -15.08 7.22
CA SER A 147 16.37 -16.34 6.83
C SER A 147 15.60 -17.58 7.32
N PRO A 148 15.86 -18.79 6.78
CA PRO A 148 15.10 -20.02 7.08
C PRO A 148 15.11 -20.45 8.55
N ARG A 149 16.07 -19.99 9.34
CA ARG A 149 16.31 -20.50 10.70
C ARG A 149 15.23 -20.09 11.71
N LEU A 150 14.36 -19.15 11.35
CA LEU A 150 13.21 -18.76 12.17
C LEU A 150 11.93 -19.41 11.62
N THR A 151 11.55 -20.57 12.16
CA THR A 151 10.45 -21.41 11.65
C THR A 151 9.10 -20.70 11.61
N ILE A 152 8.89 -19.67 12.45
CA ILE A 152 7.64 -18.92 12.55
C ILE A 152 7.49 -17.88 11.42
N ALA A 153 8.60 -17.43 10.83
CA ALA A 153 8.61 -16.28 9.92
C ALA A 153 8.63 -16.65 8.42
N ASN A 154 8.37 -17.92 8.07
CA ASN A 154 8.39 -18.40 6.68
C ASN A 154 9.64 -17.95 5.88
N GLY A 155 10.80 -18.03 6.54
CA GLY A 155 12.06 -17.47 6.03
C GLY A 155 12.46 -18.00 4.65
N LEU A 156 13.21 -17.19 3.91
CA LEU A 156 13.58 -17.45 2.53
C LEU A 156 14.61 -18.55 2.41
N SER A 157 14.26 -19.63 1.69
CA SER A 157 15.28 -20.56 1.18
C SER A 157 16.26 -19.81 0.27
N ARG A 158 17.40 -20.42 -0.01
CA ARG A 158 18.39 -19.84 -0.92
C ARG A 158 17.77 -19.52 -2.28
N GLU A 159 16.97 -20.44 -2.82
CA GLU A 159 16.33 -20.31 -4.13
C GLU A 159 15.33 -19.16 -4.13
N ARG A 160 14.53 -19.02 -3.07
CA ARG A 160 13.59 -17.90 -2.92
C ARG A 160 14.31 -16.56 -2.73
N LEU A 161 15.45 -16.56 -2.06
CA LEU A 161 16.29 -15.36 -1.94
C LEU A 161 16.85 -14.94 -3.30
N GLU A 162 17.36 -15.88 -4.10
CA GLU A 162 17.86 -15.61 -5.46
C GLU A 162 16.72 -15.04 -6.34
N GLU A 163 15.50 -15.57 -6.24
CA GLU A 163 14.32 -15.02 -6.92
C GLU A 163 13.96 -13.60 -6.45
N GLN A 164 13.98 -13.36 -5.13
CA GLN A 164 13.70 -12.05 -4.56
C GLN A 164 14.73 -11.00 -5.02
N LEU A 165 16.02 -11.36 -5.04
CA LEU A 165 17.09 -10.48 -5.53
C LEU A 165 16.87 -10.11 -7.00
N GLY A 166 16.54 -11.07 -7.86
CA GLY A 166 16.20 -10.77 -9.25
C GLY A 166 15.01 -9.82 -9.41
N ARG A 167 14.01 -9.92 -8.52
CA ARG A 167 12.87 -8.99 -8.48
C ARG A 167 13.28 -7.60 -8.02
N VAL A 168 14.14 -7.49 -7.00
CA VAL A 168 14.70 -6.22 -6.52
C VAL A 168 15.53 -5.55 -7.63
N ASP A 169 16.36 -6.30 -8.34
CA ASP A 169 17.16 -5.79 -9.46
C ASP A 169 16.27 -5.24 -10.58
N ALA A 170 15.20 -5.96 -10.93
CA ALA A 170 14.24 -5.51 -11.94
C ALA A 170 13.53 -4.20 -11.52
N ILE A 171 13.16 -4.08 -10.24
CA ILE A 171 12.53 -2.86 -9.70
C ILE A 171 13.53 -1.69 -9.73
N ASN A 172 14.76 -1.89 -9.23
CA ASN A 172 15.80 -0.85 -9.26
C ASN A 172 16.07 -0.36 -10.69
N ALA A 173 16.16 -1.28 -11.66
CA ALA A 173 16.32 -0.93 -13.07
C ALA A 173 15.16 -0.08 -13.61
N SER A 174 13.91 -0.34 -13.18
CA SER A 174 12.74 0.43 -13.58
C SER A 174 12.66 1.83 -12.97
N LEU A 175 13.36 2.07 -11.86
CA LEU A 175 13.43 3.37 -11.18
C LEU A 175 14.56 4.27 -11.73
N GLY A 176 15.40 3.76 -12.63
CA GLY A 176 16.46 4.53 -13.27
C GLY A 176 17.84 4.42 -12.61
N GLY A 177 18.00 3.56 -11.59
CA GLY A 177 19.25 3.35 -10.87
C GLY A 177 19.43 4.29 -9.68
#